data_AF-A0A9E3DA22-F1
#
_entry.id   AF-A0A9E3DA22-F1
#
_cell.length_a   1.000
_cell.length_b   1.000
_cell.length_c   1.000
_cell.angle_alpha   90.00
_cell.angle_beta   90.00
_cell.angle_gamma   90.00
#
_symmetry.space_group_name_H-M   'P 1'
#
loop_
_entity.id
_entity.type
_entity.pdbx_description
1 polymer ?
#
loop_
_entity_poly.entity_id
_entity_poly.type
_entity_poly.pdbx_seq_one_letter_code
_entity_poly.pdbx_strand_id
1 'polypeptide(L)'
;AVNGTLYGTSLNGGSYHGGTAFSLTTSGAFRVLHNFGASADGSSPNAGLTALHGTLYGTTMQGGAYHAGVLFSLSKSGDERILHDFGSGSDGTSPDGPLAVSNGVLYGTTESGGDYGKGTLFSMTTSGTETILHSFGHSSDGAQPVGKLLPVNGTFYGVTVYGGNVCNGAGCGTVFSYLTSVAPK
;
A
#
# COMPACT_ATOMS: atom_id res chain seq x y z
N ALA A 1 8.41 -3.22 -16.02
CA ALA A 1 7.56 -2.79 -17.15
C ALA A 1 6.59 -3.92 -17.50
N VAL A 2 5.33 -3.62 -17.79
CA VAL A 2 4.38 -4.59 -18.35
C VAL A 2 4.31 -4.31 -19.84
N ASN A 3 4.76 -5.26 -20.67
CA ASN A 3 4.78 -5.14 -22.14
C ASN A 3 5.43 -3.84 -22.64
N GLY A 4 6.59 -3.46 -22.10
CA GLY A 4 7.30 -2.24 -22.52
C GLY A 4 6.74 -0.94 -21.95
N THR A 5 5.79 -0.99 -21.03
CA THR A 5 5.25 0.19 -20.34
C THR A 5 5.59 0.17 -18.85
N LEU A 6 6.16 1.25 -18.36
CA LEU A 6 6.32 1.56 -16.94
C LEU A 6 5.06 2.25 -16.44
N TYR A 7 4.66 1.90 -15.22
CA TYR A 7 3.54 2.54 -14.52
C TYR A 7 4.06 3.04 -13.19
N GLY A 8 3.69 4.25 -12.82
CA GLY A 8 4.19 4.90 -11.62
C GLY A 8 3.24 5.97 -11.12
N THR A 9 3.64 6.56 -10.00
CA THR A 9 2.89 7.61 -9.32
C THR A 9 3.80 8.80 -9.03
N SER A 10 3.21 9.98 -8.90
CA SER A 10 3.87 11.17 -8.38
C SER A 10 3.19 11.59 -7.09
N LEU A 11 3.97 11.77 -6.01
CA LEU A 11 3.45 12.14 -4.69
C LEU A 11 2.64 13.44 -4.74
N ASN A 12 3.10 14.43 -5.51
CA ASN A 12 2.46 15.73 -5.67
C ASN A 12 2.24 16.05 -7.15
N GLY A 13 1.49 17.12 -7.42
CA GLY A 13 1.20 17.62 -8.77
C GLY A 13 -0.17 17.17 -9.29
N GLY A 14 -0.36 17.21 -10.60
CA GLY A 14 -1.67 16.99 -11.21
C GLY A 14 -2.64 18.17 -11.00
N SER A 15 -3.85 18.03 -11.52
CA SER A 15 -4.86 19.11 -11.53
C SER A 15 -5.35 19.54 -10.14
N TYR A 16 -5.15 18.71 -9.11
CA TYR A 16 -5.60 18.97 -7.73
C TYR A 16 -4.44 19.01 -6.72
N HIS A 17 -3.20 19.00 -7.19
CA HIS A 17 -1.98 18.90 -6.37
C HIS A 17 -1.84 17.62 -5.53
N GLY A 18 -2.80 16.68 -5.59
CA GLY A 18 -2.80 15.43 -4.84
C GLY A 18 -1.94 14.31 -5.45
N GLY A 19 -1.24 14.56 -6.56
CA GLY A 19 -0.43 13.56 -7.24
C GLY A 19 -1.08 12.99 -8.50
N THR A 20 -0.34 12.14 -9.21
CA THR A 20 -0.83 11.48 -10.43
C THR A 20 -0.46 10.01 -10.47
N ALA A 21 -1.26 9.20 -11.18
CA ALA A 21 -0.80 7.93 -11.73
C ALA A 21 -0.47 8.14 -13.21
N PHE A 22 0.63 7.56 -13.69
CA PHE A 22 1.09 7.74 -15.06
C PHE A 22 1.59 6.44 -15.69
N SER A 23 1.68 6.47 -17.02
CA SER A 23 2.37 5.47 -17.83
C SER A 23 3.50 6.11 -18.64
N LEU A 24 4.58 5.36 -18.84
CA LEU A 24 5.72 5.74 -19.65
C LEU A 24 6.18 4.53 -20.47
N THR A 25 6.08 4.58 -21.79
CA THR A 25 6.64 3.52 -22.65
C THR A 25 8.17 3.57 -22.64
N THR A 26 8.82 2.44 -22.92
CA THR A 26 10.29 2.40 -23.09
C THR A 26 10.79 3.22 -24.29
N SER A 27 9.89 3.63 -25.18
CA SER A 27 10.16 4.58 -26.27
C SER A 27 9.97 6.05 -25.88
N GLY A 28 9.56 6.33 -24.64
CA GLY A 28 9.43 7.69 -24.10
C GLY A 28 8.03 8.31 -24.20
N ALA A 29 7.00 7.57 -24.61
CA ALA A 29 5.63 8.10 -24.64
C ALA A 29 5.05 8.14 -23.21
N PHE A 30 4.86 9.35 -22.69
CA PHE A 30 4.28 9.62 -21.38
C PHE A 30 2.78 9.91 -21.46
N ARG A 31 2.01 9.41 -20.49
CA ARG A 31 0.59 9.72 -20.32
C ARG A 31 0.20 9.71 -18.85
N VAL A 32 -0.50 10.76 -18.41
CA VAL A 32 -1.21 10.77 -17.12
C VAL A 32 -2.45 9.88 -17.25
N LEU A 33 -2.60 8.94 -16.33
CA LEU A 33 -3.73 8.01 -16.27
C LEU A 33 -4.82 8.53 -15.32
N HIS A 34 -4.41 9.12 -14.18
CA HIS A 34 -5.33 9.64 -13.16
C HIS A 34 -4.71 10.83 -12.44
N ASN A 35 -5.53 11.81 -12.05
CA ASN A 35 -5.14 12.93 -11.20
C ASN A 35 -5.82 12.75 -9.84
N PHE A 36 -5.02 12.56 -8.80
CA PHE A 36 -5.49 12.37 -7.43
C PHE A 36 -5.85 13.70 -6.76
N GLY A 37 -6.67 13.65 -5.72
CA GLY A 37 -7.00 14.77 -4.83
C GLY A 37 -8.33 15.47 -5.10
N ALA A 38 -9.19 14.89 -5.95
CA ALA A 38 -10.58 15.33 -6.05
C ALA A 38 -11.38 14.98 -4.76
N SER A 39 -12.57 15.55 -4.60
CA SER A 39 -13.44 15.25 -3.44
C SER A 39 -13.75 13.75 -3.35
N ALA A 40 -13.47 13.14 -2.19
CA ALA A 40 -13.57 11.70 -1.90
C ALA A 40 -12.54 10.78 -2.61
N ASP A 41 -11.56 11.34 -3.31
CA ASP A 41 -10.44 10.59 -3.90
C ASP A 41 -9.29 10.42 -2.89
N GLY A 42 -8.37 9.51 -3.18
CA GLY A 42 -7.05 9.45 -2.55
C GLY A 42 -6.17 10.65 -2.92
N SER A 43 -5.10 10.86 -2.16
CA SER A 43 -4.06 11.85 -2.41
C SER A 43 -2.71 11.41 -1.83
N SER A 44 -1.63 11.96 -2.37
CA SER A 44 -0.26 11.62 -1.99
C SER A 44 0.08 10.14 -2.25
N PRO A 45 0.00 9.64 -3.50
CA PRO A 45 0.45 8.29 -3.82
C PRO A 45 1.98 8.22 -3.74
N ASN A 46 2.50 7.56 -2.70
CA ASN A 46 3.93 7.44 -2.46
C ASN A 46 4.55 6.21 -3.17
N ALA A 47 3.76 5.15 -3.32
CA ALA A 47 4.24 3.86 -3.80
C ALA A 47 3.98 3.62 -5.29
N GLY A 48 4.81 2.76 -5.89
CA GLY A 48 4.61 2.27 -7.26
C GLY A 48 3.37 1.39 -7.41
N LEU A 49 2.85 1.32 -8.64
CA LEU A 49 1.67 0.52 -8.98
C LEU A 49 2.01 -0.97 -9.14
N THR A 50 1.14 -1.82 -8.61
CA THR A 50 1.22 -3.28 -8.69
C THR A 50 0.29 -3.80 -9.78
N ALA A 51 0.84 -4.45 -10.80
CA ALA A 51 0.04 -5.02 -11.87
C ALA A 51 -0.39 -6.46 -11.54
N LEU A 52 -1.69 -6.73 -11.57
CA LEU A 52 -2.27 -8.06 -11.36
C LEU A 52 -3.43 -8.27 -12.33
N HIS A 53 -3.35 -9.35 -13.11
CA HIS A 53 -4.38 -9.74 -14.10
C HIS A 53 -4.83 -8.60 -15.05
N GLY A 54 -3.92 -7.69 -15.41
CA GLY A 54 -4.19 -6.59 -16.34
C GLY A 54 -4.64 -5.29 -15.68
N THR A 55 -5.00 -5.31 -14.40
CA THR A 55 -5.36 -4.14 -13.59
C THR A 55 -4.15 -3.66 -12.79
N LEU A 56 -4.06 -2.34 -12.58
CA LEU A 56 -3.06 -1.74 -11.70
C LEU A 56 -3.70 -1.50 -10.33
N TYR A 57 -2.96 -1.76 -9.27
CA TYR A 57 -3.39 -1.53 -7.89
C TYR A 57 -2.38 -0.65 -7.19
N GLY A 58 -2.85 0.25 -6.35
CA GLY A 58 -1.99 1.16 -5.61
C GLY A 58 -2.67 1.67 -4.36
N THR A 59 -1.91 2.44 -3.59
CA THR A 59 -2.36 3.09 -2.37
C THR A 59 -2.03 4.58 -2.41
N THR A 60 -2.80 5.36 -1.67
CA THR A 60 -2.52 6.76 -1.40
C THR A 60 -2.36 6.96 0.10
N MET A 61 -1.41 7.78 0.54
CA MET A 61 -1.18 7.99 1.99
C MET A 61 -2.30 8.80 2.64
N GLN A 62 -3.01 9.61 1.85
CA GLN A 62 -4.03 10.54 2.31
C GLN A 62 -5.26 10.48 1.39
N GLY A 63 -6.28 11.27 1.73
CA GLY A 63 -7.55 11.28 1.02
C GLY A 63 -8.48 10.16 1.48
N GLY A 64 -9.51 9.88 0.69
CA GLY A 64 -10.60 8.99 1.07
C GLY A 64 -11.53 9.57 2.13
N ALA A 65 -12.52 8.78 2.55
CA ALA A 65 -13.59 9.16 3.47
C ALA A 65 -13.10 9.60 4.85
N TYR A 66 -11.95 9.06 5.30
CA TYR A 66 -11.36 9.32 6.62
C TYR A 66 -10.06 10.13 6.56
N HIS A 67 -9.67 10.61 5.38
CA HIS A 67 -8.40 11.33 5.14
C HIS A 67 -7.14 10.51 5.50
N ALA A 68 -7.27 9.19 5.57
CA ALA A 68 -6.23 8.26 6.03
C ALA A 68 -5.65 7.40 4.89
N GLY A 69 -6.04 7.68 3.64
CA GLY A 69 -5.56 6.95 2.47
C GLY A 69 -6.61 6.01 1.89
N VAL A 70 -6.38 5.58 0.65
CA VAL A 70 -7.21 4.55 -0.02
C VAL A 70 -6.33 3.48 -0.64
N LEU A 71 -6.90 2.28 -0.81
CA LEU A 71 -6.43 1.31 -1.80
C LEU A 71 -7.34 1.41 -3.03
N PHE A 72 -6.75 1.62 -4.20
CA PHE A 72 -7.47 1.76 -5.45
C PHE A 72 -7.04 0.73 -6.49
N SER A 73 -7.93 0.48 -7.43
CA SER A 73 -7.64 -0.15 -8.71
C SER A 73 -7.68 0.89 -9.82
N LEU A 74 -6.86 0.68 -10.85
CA LEU A 74 -6.72 1.59 -11.98
C LEU A 74 -6.59 0.78 -13.27
N SER A 75 -7.48 1.04 -14.22
CA SER A 75 -7.37 0.52 -15.57
C SER A 75 -6.22 1.20 -16.32
N LYS A 76 -5.67 0.53 -17.34
CA LYS A 76 -4.62 1.14 -18.18
C LYS A 76 -5.17 2.30 -19.04
N SER A 77 -6.50 2.43 -19.17
CA SER A 77 -7.16 3.57 -19.80
C SER A 77 -7.35 4.76 -18.86
N GLY A 78 -7.19 4.59 -17.54
CA GLY A 78 -7.32 5.67 -16.55
C GLY A 78 -8.58 5.60 -15.70
N ASP A 79 -9.33 4.50 -15.76
CA ASP A 79 -10.53 4.32 -14.94
C ASP A 79 -10.12 3.85 -13.54
N GLU A 80 -10.28 4.75 -12.57
CA GLU A 80 -9.94 4.55 -11.17
C GLU A 80 -11.17 4.08 -10.39
N ARG A 81 -10.93 3.20 -9.41
CA ARG A 81 -11.94 2.74 -8.45
C ARG A 81 -11.29 2.53 -7.10
N ILE A 82 -11.79 3.26 -6.11
CA ILE A 82 -11.52 3.01 -4.69
C ILE A 82 -12.09 1.64 -4.30
N LEU A 83 -11.23 0.81 -3.74
CA LEU A 83 -11.58 -0.52 -3.23
C LEU A 83 -11.74 -0.51 -1.71
N HIS A 84 -11.03 0.38 -1.03
CA HIS A 84 -11.05 0.49 0.43
C HIS A 84 -10.64 1.90 0.88
N ASP A 85 -11.37 2.43 1.85
CA ASP A 85 -11.04 3.67 2.57
C ASP A 85 -10.43 3.28 3.92
N PHE A 86 -9.15 3.62 4.12
CA PHE A 86 -8.44 3.32 5.36
C PHE A 86 -8.94 4.20 6.52
N GLY A 87 -8.74 3.74 7.75
CA GLY A 87 -8.80 4.56 8.97
C GLY A 87 -10.09 4.50 9.79
N SER A 88 -10.96 3.53 9.52
CA SER A 88 -12.13 3.26 10.36
C SER A 88 -11.84 2.22 11.45
N GLY A 89 -12.25 2.47 12.69
CA GLY A 89 -12.11 1.49 13.79
C GLY A 89 -10.66 1.09 14.06
N SER A 90 -10.37 -0.22 13.98
CA SER A 90 -9.03 -0.81 14.16
C SER A 90 -8.23 -0.95 12.85
N ASP A 91 -8.68 -0.30 11.78
CA ASP A 91 -7.99 -0.28 10.51
C ASP A 91 -6.66 0.50 10.57
N GLY A 92 -5.79 0.23 9.61
CA GLY A 92 -4.58 1.00 9.35
C GLY A 92 -4.86 2.40 8.80
N THR A 93 -3.83 3.24 8.82
CA THR A 93 -3.83 4.59 8.23
C THR A 93 -2.47 4.88 7.59
N SER A 94 -2.47 5.74 6.56
CA SER A 94 -1.28 6.07 5.78
C SER A 94 -0.61 4.81 5.22
N PRO A 95 -1.28 4.07 4.30
CA PRO A 95 -0.65 2.96 3.61
C PRO A 95 0.61 3.45 2.87
N ASP A 96 1.74 2.82 3.16
CA ASP A 96 3.03 3.18 2.60
C ASP A 96 3.71 1.94 2.00
N GLY A 97 4.24 2.14 0.79
CA GLY A 97 4.92 1.09 0.04
C GLY A 97 4.05 0.34 -0.99
N PRO A 98 4.69 -0.28 -2.00
CA PRO A 98 3.97 -1.06 -3.02
C PRO A 98 3.34 -2.32 -2.45
N LEU A 99 2.19 -2.70 -3.00
CA LEU A 99 1.53 -3.96 -2.65
C LEU A 99 2.36 -5.17 -3.12
N ALA A 100 2.41 -6.20 -2.29
CA ALA A 100 2.86 -7.52 -2.69
C ALA A 100 1.67 -8.34 -3.21
N VAL A 101 1.95 -9.29 -4.10
CA VAL A 101 0.95 -10.23 -4.62
C VAL A 101 1.36 -11.64 -4.25
N SER A 102 0.43 -12.39 -3.68
CA SER A 102 0.56 -13.84 -3.50
C SER A 102 -0.78 -14.50 -3.75
N ASN A 103 -0.82 -15.52 -4.62
CA ASN A 103 -2.04 -16.27 -4.96
C ASN A 103 -3.25 -15.38 -5.34
N GLY A 104 -3.01 -14.27 -6.03
CA GLY A 104 -4.06 -13.33 -6.46
C GLY A 104 -4.60 -12.40 -5.36
N VAL A 105 -4.04 -12.47 -4.15
CA VAL A 105 -4.37 -11.57 -3.03
C VAL A 105 -3.30 -10.48 -2.93
N LEU A 106 -3.73 -9.26 -2.63
CA LEU A 106 -2.88 -8.10 -2.38
C LEU A 106 -2.49 -8.06 -0.91
N TYR A 107 -1.25 -7.70 -0.62
CA TYR A 107 -0.75 -7.55 0.75
C TYR A 107 -0.01 -6.23 0.86
N GLY A 108 -0.20 -5.54 1.98
CA GLY A 108 0.41 -4.24 2.20
C GLY A 108 0.52 -3.93 3.68
N THR A 109 1.11 -2.76 3.94
CA THR A 109 1.31 -2.25 5.30
C THR A 109 0.80 -0.83 5.41
N THR A 110 0.37 -0.46 6.61
CA THR A 110 0.05 0.93 6.94
C THR A 110 1.01 1.44 8.01
N GLU A 111 1.49 2.67 7.88
CA GLU A 111 2.45 3.23 8.84
C GLU A 111 1.83 3.43 10.23
N SER A 112 0.52 3.69 10.27
CA SER A 112 -0.22 4.03 11.48
C SER A 112 -1.58 3.30 11.52
N GLY A 113 -2.37 3.55 12.55
CA GLY A 113 -3.61 2.81 12.80
C GLY A 113 -3.35 1.44 13.43
N GLY A 114 -4.33 0.54 13.34
CA GLY A 114 -4.33 -0.72 14.07
C GLY A 114 -4.69 -0.55 15.56
N ASP A 115 -4.81 -1.66 16.27
CA ASP A 115 -5.24 -1.68 17.68
C ASP A 115 -4.32 -0.89 18.63
N TYR A 116 -3.07 -0.67 18.23
CA TYR A 116 -2.06 0.03 19.02
C TYR A 116 -1.59 1.35 18.38
N GLY A 117 -2.17 1.74 17.24
CA GLY A 117 -1.82 2.96 16.53
C GLY A 117 -0.40 2.97 15.95
N LYS A 118 0.21 1.79 15.72
CA LYS A 118 1.59 1.63 15.24
C LYS A 118 1.70 0.95 13.87
N GLY A 119 0.58 0.84 13.15
CA GLY A 119 0.53 0.29 11.80
C GLY A 119 0.01 -1.13 11.75
N THR A 120 -0.41 -1.54 10.55
CA THR A 120 -0.94 -2.89 10.28
C THR A 120 -0.18 -3.58 9.15
N LEU A 121 -0.22 -4.90 9.16
CA LEU A 121 -0.07 -5.75 7.97
C LEU A 121 -1.47 -6.21 7.58
N PHE A 122 -1.87 -5.98 6.34
CA PHE A 122 -3.18 -6.37 5.84
C PHE A 122 -3.07 -7.21 4.58
N SER A 123 -4.14 -7.93 4.30
CA SER A 123 -4.41 -8.54 3.00
C SER A 123 -5.71 -8.00 2.42
N MET A 124 -5.82 -8.00 1.09
CA MET A 124 -7.01 -7.53 0.41
C MET A 124 -7.28 -8.35 -0.85
N THR A 125 -8.53 -8.77 -1.01
CA THR A 125 -9.01 -9.34 -2.27
C THR A 125 -9.14 -8.25 -3.33
N THR A 126 -9.02 -8.59 -4.62
CA THR A 126 -9.18 -7.60 -5.70
C THR A 126 -10.60 -7.04 -5.82
N SER A 127 -11.56 -7.58 -5.05
CA SER A 127 -12.93 -7.07 -4.91
C SER A 127 -13.10 -6.07 -3.75
N GLY A 128 -12.07 -5.80 -2.95
CA GLY A 128 -12.10 -4.81 -1.88
C GLY A 128 -12.42 -5.35 -0.48
N THR A 129 -12.38 -6.67 -0.26
CA THR A 129 -12.48 -7.22 1.10
C THR A 129 -11.10 -7.22 1.74
N GLU A 130 -10.92 -6.39 2.76
CA GLU A 130 -9.72 -6.33 3.59
C GLU A 130 -9.76 -7.36 4.73
N THR A 131 -8.57 -7.81 5.15
CA THR A 131 -8.36 -8.50 6.41
C THR A 131 -7.07 -8.02 7.05
N ILE A 132 -7.17 -7.47 8.26
CA ILE A 132 -6.01 -7.17 9.11
C ILE A 132 -5.39 -8.48 9.58
N LEU A 133 -4.12 -8.68 9.23
CA LEU A 133 -3.36 -9.88 9.57
C LEU A 133 -2.56 -9.69 10.85
N HIS A 134 -2.13 -8.46 11.12
CA HIS A 134 -1.35 -8.09 12.28
C HIS A 134 -1.46 -6.59 12.61
N SER A 135 -1.56 -6.25 13.89
CA SER A 135 -1.44 -4.89 14.42
C SER A 135 -0.09 -4.78 15.13
N PHE A 136 0.81 -3.92 14.63
CA PHE A 136 2.13 -3.72 15.21
C PHE A 136 2.06 -2.95 16.55
N GLY A 137 3.10 -3.04 17.37
CA GLY A 137 3.26 -2.20 18.56
C GLY A 137 2.69 -2.76 19.86
N HIS A 138 2.10 -3.96 19.85
CA HIS A 138 1.79 -4.68 21.09
C HIS A 138 3.03 -5.20 21.80
N SER A 139 4.10 -5.49 21.05
CA SER A 139 5.28 -6.18 21.55
C SER A 139 6.58 -5.50 21.07
N SER A 140 7.70 -6.22 21.13
CA SER A 140 8.98 -5.77 20.56
C SER A 140 9.10 -6.07 19.05
N ASP A 141 7.97 -6.33 18.39
CA ASP A 141 7.84 -6.66 16.97
C ASP A 141 8.04 -5.45 16.04
N GLY A 142 8.08 -4.25 16.60
CA GLY A 142 8.36 -3.01 15.88
C GLY A 142 7.13 -2.14 15.68
N ALA A 143 7.34 -0.99 15.03
CA ALA A 143 6.29 -0.01 14.76
C ALA A 143 6.59 0.79 13.49
N GLN A 144 5.52 1.28 12.84
CA GLN A 144 5.56 1.93 11.53
C GLN A 144 6.17 1.01 10.47
N PRO A 145 5.45 -0.06 10.06
CA PRO A 145 5.89 -0.86 8.92
C PRO A 145 5.87 -0.01 7.65
N VAL A 146 6.91 -0.17 6.81
CA VAL A 146 7.10 0.64 5.59
C VAL A 146 7.61 -0.21 4.44
N GLY A 147 7.43 0.31 3.22
CA GLY A 147 8.00 -0.26 2.01
C GLY A 147 7.33 -1.56 1.52
N LYS A 148 8.00 -2.24 0.59
CA LYS A 148 7.43 -3.42 -0.08
C LYS A 148 7.64 -4.69 0.75
N LEU A 149 6.57 -5.47 0.91
CA LEU A 149 6.67 -6.83 1.44
C LEU A 149 7.29 -7.80 0.42
N LEU A 150 8.15 -8.70 0.89
CA LEU A 150 8.76 -9.76 0.10
C LEU A 150 8.09 -11.11 0.41
N PRO A 151 7.23 -11.64 -0.48
CA PRO A 151 6.71 -13.00 -0.32
C PRO A 151 7.75 -14.05 -0.71
N VAL A 152 8.00 -15.02 0.18
CA VAL A 152 8.86 -16.19 -0.05
C VAL A 152 8.21 -17.41 0.58
N ASN A 153 7.79 -18.37 -0.26
CA ASN A 153 7.23 -19.66 0.18
C ASN A 153 6.10 -19.56 1.24
N GLY A 154 5.19 -18.60 1.08
CA GLY A 154 4.09 -18.36 2.03
C GLY A 154 4.43 -17.44 3.21
N THR A 155 5.69 -17.03 3.35
CA THR A 155 6.10 -16.06 4.36
C THR A 155 6.32 -14.69 3.73
N PHE A 156 5.74 -13.65 4.31
CA PHE A 156 6.03 -12.27 3.96
C PHE A 156 7.11 -11.72 4.87
N TYR A 157 8.13 -11.12 4.28
CA TYR A 157 9.16 -10.38 5.00
C TYR A 157 8.97 -8.89 4.78
N GLY A 158 9.11 -8.11 5.84
CA GLY A 158 8.98 -6.66 5.79
C GLY A 158 9.87 -6.00 6.83
N VAL A 159 9.79 -4.67 6.90
CA VAL A 159 10.58 -3.87 7.82
C VAL A 159 9.68 -2.91 8.60
N THR A 160 10.07 -2.58 9.82
CA THR A 160 9.52 -1.48 10.60
C THR A 160 10.57 -0.40 10.82
N VAL A 161 10.16 0.86 10.92
CA VAL A 161 11.07 1.98 11.20
C VAL A 161 11.55 1.99 12.65
N TYR A 162 10.68 1.60 13.59
CA TYR A 162 10.99 1.54 15.02
C TYR A 162 10.97 0.12 15.55
N GLY A 163 11.58 -0.06 16.73
CA GLY A 163 11.75 -1.33 17.41
C GLY A 163 13.16 -1.89 17.34
N GLY A 164 13.34 -3.06 17.95
CA GLY A 164 14.66 -3.67 18.17
C GLY A 164 15.39 -3.08 19.39
N ASN A 165 16.29 -3.87 19.97
CA ASN A 165 16.92 -3.57 21.25
C ASN A 165 18.37 -3.04 21.13
N VAL A 166 18.85 -2.80 19.91
CA VAL A 166 20.29 -2.61 19.63
C VAL A 166 20.68 -1.14 19.44
N CYS A 167 19.70 -0.24 19.31
CA CYS A 167 19.95 1.19 19.18
C CYS A 167 19.08 1.96 20.19
N ASN A 168 19.71 2.86 20.97
CA ASN A 168 19.08 3.63 22.04
C ASN A 168 17.73 4.29 21.64
N GLY A 169 16.82 4.45 22.59
CA GLY A 169 15.55 5.17 22.37
C GLY A 169 14.48 4.29 21.71
N ALA A 170 13.91 4.75 20.58
CA ALA A 170 12.81 4.09 19.87
C ALA A 170 13.21 2.82 19.07
N GLY A 171 14.49 2.43 19.09
CA GLY A 171 15.02 1.32 18.30
C GLY A 171 15.43 1.72 16.87
N CYS A 172 16.10 0.82 16.15
CA CYS A 172 16.61 1.01 14.77
C CYS A 172 15.71 0.38 13.68
N GLY A 173 14.53 -0.10 14.08
CA GLY A 173 13.66 -0.88 13.21
C GLY A 173 13.91 -2.38 13.34
N THR A 174 12.94 -3.16 12.85
CA THR A 174 13.02 -4.62 12.80
C THR A 174 12.87 -5.10 11.36
N VAL A 175 13.40 -6.29 11.08
CA VAL A 175 12.91 -7.11 9.97
C VAL A 175 11.93 -8.10 10.58
N PHE A 176 10.69 -8.12 10.09
CA PHE A 176 9.68 -9.07 10.54
C PHE A 176 9.41 -10.12 9.46
N SER A 177 8.90 -11.26 9.89
CA SER A 177 8.35 -12.28 9.01
C SER A 177 6.94 -12.66 9.47
N TYR A 178 6.02 -12.77 8.52
CA TYR A 178 4.65 -13.22 8.77
C TYR A 178 4.33 -14.40 7.85
N LEU A 179 4.17 -15.59 8.44
CA LEU A 179 3.74 -16.76 7.69
C LEU A 179 2.24 -16.65 7.45
N THR A 180 1.82 -16.47 6.20
CA THR A 180 0.41 -16.64 5.88
C THR A 180 0.11 -18.12 5.87
N SER A 181 -0.76 -18.57 6.77
CA SER A 181 -1.41 -19.85 6.58
C SER A 181 -2.30 -19.74 5.34
N VAL A 182 -1.87 -20.25 4.19
CA VAL A 182 -2.80 -20.54 3.09
C VAL A 182 -3.26 -21.99 3.33
N ALA A 183 -4.55 -22.31 3.39
CA ALA A 183 -5.62 -21.83 2.52
C ALA A 183 -6.98 -21.66 3.22
N PRO A 184 -7.80 -20.66 2.85
CA PRO A 184 -9.24 -20.88 2.76
C PRO A 184 -9.53 -21.69 1.49
N LYS A 185 -10.31 -22.76 1.66
CA LYS A 185 -10.77 -23.69 0.61
C LYS A 185 -11.51 -22.99 -0.53
#